data_AF-A0A3S1MV91-F1
#
_entry.id   AF-A0A3S1MV91-F1
#
_cell.length_a   1.000
_cell.length_b   1.000
_cell.length_c   1.000
_cell.angle_alpha   90.00
_cell.angle_beta   90.00
_cell.angle_gamma   90.00
#
_symmetry.space_group_name_H-M   'P 1'
#
loop_
_entity.id
_entity.type
_entity.pdbx_description
1 polymer ?
#
loop_
_entity_poly.entity_id
_entity_poly.type
_entity_poly.pdbx_seq_one_letter_code
_entity_poly.pdbx_strand_id
1 'polypeptide(L)'
;DRRDDLGGVPRTAHLHEGKLVGNGGVHASSFVGHPALKWPSDWIAAHSHHHHRFDDNQVGFGAEVEASRGCPYNCSFCAKIDFRDAYRRRNHDAVMAEIDRLIGQGVGYIYFIDEIFLPQKALLEALVDRNVKFGVQTRIDLWKPELLELLGAAGCVSIEAGLESLTVEGRAMLAKRCRLGTEELAALLVNARRHVPFVQANLIGVVEDDPALVDHWRKHLIDRGVWANEPVPLYPYPSSPSYREIWGEPDDLAWERAHEHYLASFRTFSDIQEKRPRALAELEATCCSH
;
A
#
# COMPACT_ATOMS: atom_id res chain seq x y z
N ASP A 1 28.17 8.75 -32.66
CA ASP A 1 26.75 9.08 -32.44
C ASP A 1 25.84 7.86 -32.47
N ARG A 2 25.94 6.99 -31.45
CA ARG A 2 24.81 6.14 -31.09
C ARG A 2 24.02 6.96 -30.07
N ARG A 3 23.01 7.70 -30.53
CA ARG A 3 21.92 8.06 -29.62
C ARG A 3 21.35 6.72 -29.20
N ASP A 4 21.45 6.42 -27.92
CA ASP A 4 21.14 5.10 -27.37
C ASP A 4 19.75 4.66 -27.85
N ASP A 5 19.71 3.53 -28.55
CA ASP A 5 18.46 2.90 -28.96
C ASP A 5 17.72 2.44 -27.70
N LEU A 6 16.81 3.29 -27.21
CA LEU A 6 15.96 3.00 -26.06
C LEU A 6 14.90 1.93 -26.37
N GLY A 7 14.76 1.52 -27.64
CA GLY A 7 13.88 0.45 -28.10
C GLY A 7 14.19 -0.93 -27.50
N GLY A 8 15.43 -1.13 -27.02
CA GLY A 8 15.81 -2.35 -26.31
C GLY A 8 15.58 -2.33 -24.79
N VAL A 9 15.24 -1.18 -24.21
CA VAL A 9 15.12 -1.04 -22.75
C VAL A 9 13.75 -1.53 -22.29
N PRO A 10 13.66 -2.54 -21.41
CA PRO A 10 12.37 -3.05 -20.93
C PRO A 10 11.56 -1.96 -20.22
N ARG A 11 10.24 -1.98 -20.44
CA ARG A 11 9.26 -1.09 -19.79
C ARG A 11 9.48 0.40 -20.09
N THR A 12 10.10 0.73 -21.22
CA THR A 12 9.99 2.06 -21.82
C THR A 12 8.90 2.05 -22.89
N ALA A 13 8.35 3.22 -23.18
CA ALA A 13 7.46 3.44 -24.30
C ALA A 13 7.91 4.69 -25.06
N HIS A 14 7.79 4.67 -26.38
CA HIS A 14 8.16 5.79 -27.24
C HIS A 14 7.21 5.90 -28.41
N LEU A 15 7.15 7.07 -29.04
CA LEU A 15 6.41 7.27 -30.27
C LEU A 15 7.29 6.92 -31.47
N HIS A 16 6.82 5.99 -32.29
CA HIS A 16 7.43 5.66 -33.59
C HIS A 16 6.39 5.85 -34.68
N GLU A 17 6.64 6.78 -35.61
CA GLU A 17 5.71 7.13 -36.70
C GLU A 17 4.28 7.47 -36.20
N GLY A 18 4.20 8.19 -35.07
CA GLY A 18 2.92 8.59 -34.47
C GLY A 18 2.18 7.47 -33.72
N LYS A 19 2.78 6.28 -33.60
CA LYS A 19 2.22 5.16 -32.82
C LYS A 19 3.01 4.95 -31.55
N LEU A 20 2.31 4.69 -30.45
CA LEU A 20 2.92 4.28 -29.20
C LEU A 20 3.49 2.86 -29.34
N VAL A 21 4.79 2.73 -29.13
CA VAL A 21 5.51 1.45 -29.10
C VAL A 21 6.02 1.21 -27.68
N GLY A 22 5.59 0.11 -27.07
CA GLY A 22 6.02 -0.32 -25.74
C GLY A 22 7.02 -1.48 -25.82
N ASN A 23 8.02 -1.47 -24.93
CA ASN A 23 9.04 -2.51 -24.87
C ASN A 23 8.72 -3.54 -23.78
N GLY A 24 8.06 -4.63 -24.17
CA GLY A 24 7.67 -5.73 -23.28
C GLY A 24 6.34 -5.51 -22.56
N GLY A 25 5.95 -6.50 -21.76
CA GLY A 25 4.69 -6.49 -20.99
C GLY A 25 4.87 -6.14 -19.51
N VAL A 26 3.80 -6.33 -18.75
CA VAL A 26 3.85 -6.24 -17.29
C VAL A 26 4.93 -7.21 -16.78
N HIS A 27 5.81 -6.73 -15.88
CA HIS A 27 6.97 -7.47 -15.34
C HIS A 27 8.16 -7.71 -16.28
N ALA A 28 8.25 -7.03 -17.42
CA ALA A 28 9.42 -7.15 -18.30
C ALA A 28 10.76 -6.82 -17.61
N SER A 29 10.74 -5.94 -16.60
CA SER A 29 11.91 -5.65 -15.77
C SER A 29 12.16 -6.75 -14.73
N SER A 30 13.43 -7.13 -14.59
CA SER A 30 13.90 -7.96 -13.47
C SER A 30 13.49 -7.35 -12.13
N PHE A 31 13.38 -8.20 -11.11
CA PHE A 31 13.09 -7.77 -9.75
C PHE A 31 13.62 -8.78 -8.72
N VAL A 32 13.31 -10.06 -8.92
CA VAL A 32 13.67 -11.15 -7.99
C VAL A 32 15.18 -11.22 -7.73
N GLY A 33 15.98 -11.06 -8.80
CA GLY A 33 17.43 -11.09 -8.75
C GLY A 33 18.09 -9.72 -8.55
N HIS A 34 17.34 -8.69 -8.14
CA HIS A 34 17.94 -7.38 -7.89
C HIS A 34 18.98 -7.45 -6.78
N PRO A 35 20.20 -6.92 -7.01
CA PRO A 35 21.19 -6.83 -5.96
C PRO A 35 20.68 -5.91 -4.85
N ALA A 36 21.34 -5.99 -3.70
CA ALA A 36 21.11 -5.09 -2.60
C ALA A 36 21.43 -3.65 -3.04
N LEU A 37 20.47 -2.73 -2.90
CA LEU A 37 20.58 -1.33 -3.33
C LEU A 37 21.51 -0.54 -2.41
N LYS A 38 22.11 0.52 -2.94
CA LYS A 38 23.08 1.36 -2.23
C LYS A 38 22.74 2.82 -2.46
N TRP A 39 22.83 3.60 -1.40
CA TRP A 39 22.52 5.03 -1.42
C TRP A 39 23.70 5.82 -0.84
N PRO A 40 24.01 7.00 -1.38
CA PRO A 40 24.92 7.94 -0.74
C PRO A 40 24.47 8.28 0.69
N SER A 41 25.40 8.34 1.64
CA SER A 41 25.04 8.56 3.06
C SER A 41 24.42 9.94 3.33
N ASP A 42 24.76 10.94 2.52
CA ASP A 42 24.16 12.27 2.57
C ASP A 42 22.69 12.27 2.12
N TRP A 43 22.32 11.41 1.17
CA TRP A 43 20.91 11.22 0.78
C TRP A 43 20.10 10.60 1.90
N ILE A 44 20.65 9.58 2.56
CA ILE A 44 20.02 8.94 3.73
C ILE A 44 19.90 9.93 4.89
N ALA A 45 20.94 10.69 5.17
CA ALA A 45 20.94 11.68 6.25
C ALA A 45 19.94 12.82 6.03
N ALA A 46 19.59 13.13 4.78
CA ALA A 46 18.56 14.10 4.44
C ALA A 46 17.13 13.59 4.67
N HIS A 47 16.94 12.28 4.87
CA HIS A 47 15.64 11.65 5.05
C HIS A 47 15.32 11.38 6.53
N SER A 48 14.86 12.41 7.24
CA SER A 48 14.46 12.29 8.65
C SER A 48 13.05 11.73 8.86
N HIS A 49 12.22 11.71 7.81
CA HIS A 49 10.83 11.29 7.90
C HIS A 49 10.69 9.78 8.13
N HIS A 50 9.83 9.37 9.06
CA HIS A 50 9.46 7.96 9.26
C HIS A 50 8.06 7.73 8.68
N HIS A 51 8.00 7.10 7.51
CA HIS A 51 6.75 6.89 6.77
C HIS A 51 5.76 5.99 7.53
N HIS A 52 4.50 6.40 7.63
CA HIS A 52 3.43 5.68 8.36
C HIS A 52 3.81 5.31 9.81
N ARG A 53 4.56 6.21 10.47
CA ARG A 53 4.90 6.12 11.89
C ARG A 53 4.22 7.26 12.65
N PHE A 54 3.40 6.88 13.63
CA PHE A 54 2.49 7.80 14.33
C PHE A 54 2.83 7.99 15.81
N ASP A 55 3.90 7.37 16.30
CA ASP A 55 4.47 7.64 17.63
C ASP A 55 5.59 8.67 17.59
N ASP A 56 5.83 9.31 18.73
CA ASP A 56 6.86 10.34 18.90
C ASP A 56 8.28 9.77 19.13
N ASN A 57 8.44 8.44 19.21
CA ASN A 57 9.70 7.80 19.58
C ASN A 57 10.60 7.53 18.36
N GLN A 58 10.77 8.53 17.51
CA GLN A 58 11.50 8.43 16.25
C GLN A 58 13.01 8.62 16.49
N VAL A 59 13.79 7.57 16.23
CA VAL A 59 15.25 7.56 16.39
C VAL A 59 15.89 7.21 15.06
N GLY A 60 16.91 7.96 14.66
CA GLY A 60 17.63 7.76 13.40
C GLY A 60 16.85 8.24 12.17
N PHE A 61 17.43 8.01 10.99
CA PHE A 61 16.82 8.33 9.70
C PHE A 61 15.73 7.31 9.33
N GLY A 62 14.84 7.72 8.43
CA GLY A 62 13.88 6.80 7.82
C GLY A 62 14.37 6.33 6.45
N ALA A 63 13.86 5.17 6.02
CA ALA A 63 14.06 4.67 4.67
C ALA A 63 12.89 3.77 4.25
N GLU A 64 12.70 3.64 2.94
CA GLU A 64 11.78 2.66 2.36
C GLU A 64 12.56 1.46 1.82
N VAL A 65 12.04 0.26 2.06
CA VAL A 65 12.59 -0.98 1.51
C VAL A 65 11.46 -1.75 0.85
N GLU A 66 11.75 -2.34 -0.30
CA GLU A 66 10.83 -3.26 -0.97
C GLU A 66 11.40 -4.68 -0.83
N ALA A 67 10.73 -5.55 -0.08
CA ALA A 67 11.10 -6.96 0.05
C ALA A 67 10.42 -7.81 -1.03
N SER A 68 9.25 -7.38 -1.48
CA SER A 68 8.46 -7.97 -2.54
C SER A 68 7.70 -6.90 -3.32
N ARG A 69 7.35 -7.23 -4.57
CA ARG A 69 6.68 -6.34 -5.52
C ARG A 69 5.45 -7.01 -6.08
N GLY A 70 4.36 -6.25 -6.12
CA GLY A 70 3.04 -6.66 -6.58
C GLY A 70 2.22 -7.36 -5.52
N CYS A 71 0.97 -7.65 -5.87
CA CYS A 71 0.00 -8.26 -4.97
C CYS A 71 -0.79 -9.34 -5.73
N PRO A 72 -0.92 -10.57 -5.18
CA PRO A 72 -1.52 -11.69 -5.92
C PRO A 72 -3.06 -11.66 -5.93
N TYR A 73 -3.66 -10.62 -5.35
CA TYR A 73 -5.11 -10.47 -5.24
C TYR A 73 -5.63 -9.52 -6.30
N ASN A 74 -6.87 -9.72 -6.78
CA ASN A 74 -7.47 -8.92 -7.85
C ASN A 74 -8.65 -8.09 -7.35
N CYS A 75 -8.45 -7.36 -6.24
CA CYS A 75 -9.49 -6.48 -5.71
C CYS A 75 -9.94 -5.48 -6.79
N SER A 76 -11.25 -5.32 -6.95
CA SER A 76 -11.86 -4.63 -8.10
C SER A 76 -11.49 -3.16 -8.20
N PHE A 77 -11.10 -2.55 -7.09
CA PHE A 77 -10.75 -1.14 -6.99
C PHE A 77 -9.24 -0.85 -7.09
N CYS A 78 -8.39 -1.87 -7.05
CA CYS A 78 -6.94 -1.66 -7.02
C CYS A 78 -6.38 -1.33 -8.40
N ALA A 79 -5.77 -0.16 -8.52
CA ALA A 79 -5.11 0.39 -9.71
C ALA A 79 -3.76 -0.25 -10.11
N LYS A 80 -3.55 -1.55 -9.82
CA LYS A 80 -2.24 -2.22 -10.00
C LYS A 80 -2.15 -3.12 -11.24
N ILE A 81 -3.27 -3.44 -11.88
CA ILE A 81 -3.33 -4.55 -12.87
C ILE A 81 -2.40 -4.35 -14.07
N ASP A 82 -2.07 -3.10 -14.41
CA ASP A 82 -1.20 -2.78 -15.54
C ASP A 82 0.30 -2.69 -15.19
N PHE A 83 0.65 -2.86 -13.91
CA PHE A 83 2.01 -2.58 -13.42
C PHE A 83 2.55 -3.67 -12.49
N ARG A 84 1.73 -4.18 -11.55
CA ARG A 84 2.16 -4.92 -10.37
C ARG A 84 1.15 -6.00 -9.94
N ASP A 85 0.60 -6.72 -10.92
CA ASP A 85 -0.40 -7.79 -10.74
C ASP A 85 0.17 -9.16 -10.35
N ALA A 86 1.48 -9.38 -10.43
CA ALA A 86 2.14 -10.56 -9.89
C ALA A 86 2.98 -10.25 -8.65
N TYR A 87 2.81 -11.08 -7.62
CA TYR A 87 3.62 -11.05 -6.41
C TYR A 87 4.97 -11.73 -6.64
N ARG A 88 6.07 -10.97 -6.49
CA ARG A 88 7.44 -11.43 -6.68
C ARG A 88 8.27 -11.05 -5.46
N ARG A 89 9.04 -11.98 -4.89
CA ARG A 89 9.92 -11.71 -3.74
C ARG A 89 11.35 -11.48 -4.20
N ARG A 90 12.07 -10.56 -3.56
CA ARG A 90 13.52 -10.43 -3.73
C ARG A 90 14.24 -11.58 -3.03
N ASN A 91 15.49 -11.79 -3.42
CA ASN A 91 16.40 -12.64 -2.68
C ASN A 91 16.56 -12.12 -1.23
N HIS A 92 16.42 -13.03 -0.26
CA HIS A 92 16.46 -12.72 1.16
C HIS A 92 17.78 -12.07 1.59
N ASP A 93 18.92 -12.63 1.19
CA ASP A 93 20.25 -12.12 1.56
C ASP A 93 20.49 -10.72 0.97
N ALA A 94 19.99 -10.46 -0.24
CA ALA A 94 20.06 -9.14 -0.85
C ALA A 94 19.27 -8.09 -0.05
N VAL A 95 18.06 -8.44 0.42
CA VAL A 95 17.25 -7.55 1.28
C VAL A 95 17.94 -7.32 2.62
N MET A 96 18.45 -8.37 3.26
CA MET A 96 19.14 -8.22 4.56
C MET A 96 20.43 -7.39 4.43
N ALA A 97 21.21 -7.60 3.36
CA ALA A 97 22.41 -6.80 3.11
C ALA A 97 22.10 -5.32 2.84
N GLU A 98 20.93 -5.02 2.26
CA GLU A 98 20.43 -3.65 2.07
C GLU A 98 20.04 -3.02 3.41
N ILE A 99 19.25 -3.73 4.22
CA ILE A 99 18.84 -3.29 5.57
C ILE A 99 20.06 -3.05 6.47
N ASP A 100 21.01 -3.98 6.50
CA ASP A 100 22.21 -3.85 7.33
C ASP A 100 23.06 -2.62 6.95
N ARG A 101 23.10 -2.27 5.66
CA ARG A 101 23.77 -1.03 5.21
C ARG A 101 23.01 0.21 5.63
N LEU A 102 21.69 0.23 5.50
CA LEU A 102 20.86 1.35 5.95
C LEU A 102 21.04 1.59 7.46
N ILE A 103 21.02 0.54 8.27
CA ILE A 103 21.31 0.62 9.71
C ILE A 103 22.70 1.21 9.96
N GLY A 104 23.72 0.75 9.23
CA GLY A 104 25.08 1.30 9.30
C GLY A 104 25.19 2.78 8.88
N GLN A 105 24.24 3.29 8.11
CA GLN A 105 24.12 4.70 7.72
C GLN A 105 23.28 5.54 8.70
N GLY A 106 22.82 4.94 9.81
CA GLY A 106 22.05 5.63 10.84
C GLY A 106 20.53 5.57 10.66
N VAL A 107 20.03 4.71 9.76
CA VAL A 107 18.60 4.43 9.65
C VAL A 107 18.14 3.67 10.88
N GLY A 108 17.15 4.23 11.59
CA GLY A 108 16.52 3.58 12.73
C GLY A 108 15.10 3.10 12.43
N TYR A 109 14.54 3.47 11.27
CA TYR A 109 13.22 3.05 10.85
C TYR A 109 13.15 2.72 9.36
N ILE A 110 12.45 1.64 9.03
CA ILE A 110 12.18 1.23 7.66
C ILE A 110 10.67 1.07 7.44
N TYR A 111 10.13 1.60 6.35
CA TYR A 111 8.80 1.21 5.90
C TYR A 111 8.90 0.23 4.74
N PHE A 112 8.27 -0.95 4.87
CA PHE A 112 8.16 -1.89 3.77
C PHE A 112 7.08 -1.43 2.80
N ILE A 113 7.49 -0.86 1.66
CA ILE A 113 6.60 -0.30 0.63
C ILE A 113 5.97 -1.36 -0.30
N ASP A 114 6.08 -2.63 0.07
CA ASP A 114 5.42 -3.75 -0.60
C ASP A 114 3.90 -3.48 -0.73
N GLU A 115 3.31 -3.69 -1.91
CA GLU A 115 1.84 -3.53 -2.08
C GLU A 115 1.04 -4.42 -1.12
N ILE A 116 1.65 -5.54 -0.70
CA ILE A 116 1.17 -6.37 0.39
C ILE A 116 2.36 -7.10 1.04
N PHE A 117 2.63 -6.75 2.30
CA PHE A 117 3.62 -7.46 3.09
C PHE A 117 3.06 -8.79 3.59
N LEU A 118 3.32 -9.87 2.84
CA LEU A 118 2.92 -11.22 3.24
C LEU A 118 3.76 -11.74 4.41
N PRO A 119 3.26 -12.71 5.20
CA PRO A 119 4.06 -13.33 6.25
C PRO A 119 5.34 -13.97 5.71
N GLN A 120 6.48 -13.45 6.15
CA GLN A 120 7.82 -13.86 5.73
C GLN A 120 8.66 -14.25 6.94
N LYS A 121 8.42 -15.46 7.47
CA LYS A 121 9.03 -15.93 8.72
C LYS A 121 10.56 -15.74 8.76
N ALA A 122 11.27 -16.14 7.71
CA ALA A 122 12.72 -15.99 7.64
C ALA A 122 13.20 -14.52 7.68
N LEU A 123 12.47 -13.60 7.05
CA LEU A 123 12.76 -12.17 7.12
C LEU A 123 12.54 -11.63 8.54
N LEU A 124 11.43 -12.01 9.18
CA LEU A 124 11.14 -11.58 10.55
C LEU A 124 12.18 -12.12 11.53
N GLU A 125 12.53 -13.41 11.45
CA GLU A 125 13.57 -14.03 12.28
C GLU A 125 14.91 -13.32 12.13
N ALA A 126 15.29 -12.92 10.90
CA ALA A 126 16.52 -12.18 10.66
C ALA A 126 16.52 -10.75 11.24
N LEU A 127 15.35 -10.19 11.53
CA LEU A 127 15.19 -8.83 12.07
C LEU A 127 15.10 -8.78 13.61
N VAL A 128 14.84 -9.90 14.31
CA VAL A 128 14.62 -9.97 15.77
C VAL A 128 15.71 -9.30 16.61
N ASP A 129 16.95 -9.24 16.12
CA ASP A 129 18.07 -8.63 16.84
C ASP A 129 18.66 -7.40 16.15
N ARG A 130 17.99 -6.86 15.13
CA ARG A 130 18.44 -5.66 14.42
C ARG A 130 17.95 -4.41 15.13
N ASN A 131 18.83 -3.43 15.27
CA ASN A 131 18.50 -2.13 15.85
C ASN A 131 17.79 -1.24 14.83
N VAL A 132 16.64 -1.71 14.34
CA VAL A 132 15.77 -1.02 13.39
C VAL A 132 14.32 -1.33 13.75
N LYS A 133 13.45 -0.32 13.64
CA LYS A 133 12.00 -0.52 13.71
C LYS A 133 11.41 -0.50 12.32
N PHE A 134 10.24 -1.09 12.12
CA PHE A 134 9.63 -1.05 10.80
C PHE A 134 8.11 -0.98 10.79
N GLY A 135 7.57 -0.50 9.68
CA GLY A 135 6.13 -0.50 9.36
C GLY A 135 5.82 -1.37 8.15
N VAL A 136 4.58 -1.86 8.07
CA VAL A 136 4.09 -2.69 6.97
C VAL A 136 2.64 -2.35 6.62
N GLN A 137 2.31 -2.42 5.33
CA GLN A 137 0.93 -2.57 4.86
C GLN A 137 0.65 -4.05 4.53
N THR A 138 -0.46 -4.58 5.05
CA THR A 138 -0.81 -6.00 4.86
C THR A 138 -2.31 -6.24 4.85
N ARG A 139 -2.69 -7.47 4.53
CA ARG A 139 -3.98 -8.06 4.85
C ARG A 139 -3.91 -8.84 6.14
N ILE A 140 -4.70 -8.49 7.15
CA ILE A 140 -4.64 -9.15 8.47
C ILE A 140 -5.10 -10.61 8.41
N ASP A 141 -5.98 -10.98 7.48
CA ASP A 141 -6.52 -12.34 7.33
C ASP A 141 -5.49 -13.39 6.91
N LEU A 142 -4.28 -12.95 6.52
CA LEU A 142 -3.18 -13.84 6.13
C LEU A 142 -2.25 -14.17 7.31
N TRP A 143 -2.43 -13.50 8.45
CA TRP A 143 -1.55 -13.63 9.60
C TRP A 143 -2.16 -14.55 10.65
N LYS A 144 -1.33 -15.45 11.15
CA LYS A 144 -1.65 -16.29 12.30
C LYS A 144 -1.12 -15.63 13.59
N PRO A 145 -1.73 -15.91 14.76
CA PRO A 145 -1.31 -15.30 16.03
C PRO A 145 0.20 -15.41 16.31
N GLU A 146 0.81 -16.56 16.05
CA GLU A 146 2.25 -16.78 16.26
C GLU A 146 3.14 -15.95 15.33
N LEU A 147 2.65 -15.62 14.12
CA LEU A 147 3.37 -14.77 13.19
C LEU A 147 3.21 -13.28 13.53
N LEU A 148 2.08 -12.90 14.13
CA LEU A 148 1.87 -11.54 14.65
C LEU A 148 2.77 -11.26 15.87
N GLU A 149 2.94 -12.24 16.75
CA GLU A 149 3.89 -12.16 17.85
C GLU A 149 5.33 -12.00 17.32
N LEU A 150 5.73 -12.84 16.36
CA LEU A 150 7.04 -12.74 15.72
C LEU A 150 7.23 -11.40 15.00
N LEU A 151 6.17 -10.86 14.37
CA LEU A 151 6.20 -9.56 13.69
C LEU A 151 6.52 -8.43 14.68
N GLY A 152 5.88 -8.41 15.84
CA GLY A 152 6.20 -7.46 16.91
C GLY A 152 7.61 -7.67 17.48
N ALA A 153 8.00 -8.92 17.73
CA ALA A 153 9.35 -9.26 18.22
C ALA A 153 10.45 -8.84 17.24
N ALA A 154 10.19 -8.91 15.93
CA ALA A 154 11.10 -8.46 14.88
C ALA A 154 11.32 -6.93 14.86
N GLY A 155 10.50 -6.17 15.60
CA GLY A 155 10.60 -4.71 15.65
C GLY A 155 9.54 -3.97 14.81
N CYS A 156 8.47 -4.65 14.40
CA CYS A 156 7.33 -3.97 13.77
C CYS A 156 6.66 -3.03 14.76
N VAL A 157 6.51 -1.76 14.38
CA VAL A 157 5.87 -0.72 15.20
C VAL A 157 4.57 -0.18 14.60
N SER A 158 4.33 -0.43 13.32
CA SER A 158 3.16 0.06 12.58
C SER A 158 2.62 -1.00 11.62
N ILE A 159 1.32 -1.29 11.70
CA ILE A 159 0.58 -2.13 10.74
C ILE A 159 -0.56 -1.33 10.15
N GLU A 160 -0.62 -1.29 8.83
CA GLU A 160 -1.79 -0.84 8.07
C GLU A 160 -2.50 -2.04 7.46
N ALA A 161 -3.63 -2.43 8.05
CA ALA A 161 -4.40 -3.58 7.66
C ALA A 161 -5.57 -3.20 6.74
N GLY A 162 -5.51 -3.62 5.48
CA GLY A 162 -6.64 -3.55 4.56
C GLY A 162 -7.77 -4.50 4.98
N LEU A 163 -8.91 -3.96 5.40
CA LEU A 163 -10.14 -4.71 5.70
C LEU A 163 -11.21 -4.55 4.63
N GLU A 164 -11.29 -3.35 4.06
CA GLU A 164 -12.13 -2.92 2.96
C GLU A 164 -13.62 -2.91 3.30
N SER A 165 -14.24 -4.01 3.71
CA SER A 165 -15.65 -4.00 4.12
C SER A 165 -15.87 -4.91 5.33
N LEU A 166 -16.89 -4.60 6.13
CA LEU A 166 -17.22 -5.36 7.33
C LEU A 166 -18.08 -6.60 7.03
N THR A 167 -18.86 -6.58 5.95
CA THR A 167 -19.67 -7.74 5.55
C THR A 167 -18.88 -8.70 4.66
N VAL A 168 -19.21 -9.99 4.72
CA VAL A 168 -18.61 -10.99 3.83
C VAL A 168 -19.02 -10.68 2.39
N GLU A 169 -20.26 -10.25 2.21
CA GLU A 169 -20.88 -9.81 0.97
C GLU A 169 -20.14 -8.61 0.38
N GLY A 170 -19.92 -7.55 1.16
CA GLY A 170 -19.16 -6.38 0.73
C GLY A 170 -17.73 -6.71 0.31
N ARG A 171 -17.04 -7.55 1.09
CA ARG A 171 -15.70 -8.05 0.71
C ARG A 171 -15.71 -8.90 -0.56
N ALA A 172 -16.81 -9.62 -0.83
CA ALA A 172 -16.96 -10.42 -2.04
C ALA A 172 -17.15 -9.52 -3.28
N MET A 173 -17.94 -8.44 -3.19
CA MET A 173 -18.09 -7.47 -4.28
C MET A 173 -16.79 -6.76 -4.63
N LEU A 174 -15.96 -6.47 -3.62
CA LEU A 174 -14.64 -5.89 -3.82
C LEU A 174 -13.60 -6.92 -4.32
N ALA A 175 -14.02 -8.16 -4.60
CA ALA A 175 -13.19 -9.27 -5.03
C ALA A 175 -11.99 -9.56 -4.09
N LYS A 176 -12.12 -9.22 -2.79
CA LYS A 176 -11.05 -9.40 -1.80
C LYS A 176 -10.80 -10.88 -1.49
N ARG A 177 -11.83 -11.73 -1.63
CA ARG A 177 -11.77 -13.18 -1.32
C ARG A 177 -11.33 -13.46 0.13
N CYS A 178 -11.74 -12.64 1.08
CA CYS A 178 -11.55 -12.89 2.52
C CYS A 178 -12.69 -13.79 3.02
N ARG A 179 -12.35 -14.90 3.67
CA ARG A 179 -13.33 -15.87 4.20
C ARG A 179 -13.64 -15.70 5.69
N LEU A 180 -12.83 -14.90 6.40
CA LEU A 180 -13.04 -14.64 7.82
C LEU A 180 -14.23 -13.73 8.04
N GLY A 181 -14.94 -13.95 9.14
CA GLY A 181 -16.00 -13.08 9.63
C GLY A 181 -15.45 -11.80 10.28
N THR A 182 -16.35 -10.85 10.52
CA THR A 182 -16.04 -9.52 11.07
C THR A 182 -15.41 -9.60 12.46
N GLU A 183 -15.91 -10.50 13.31
CA GLU A 183 -15.38 -10.73 14.67
C GLU A 183 -14.00 -11.40 14.67
N GLU A 184 -13.75 -12.31 13.73
CA GLU A 184 -12.44 -12.96 13.59
C GLU A 184 -11.37 -11.96 13.15
N LEU A 185 -11.72 -11.06 12.21
CA LEU A 185 -10.84 -9.97 11.80
C LEU A 185 -10.56 -9.00 12.96
N ALA A 186 -11.59 -8.65 13.75
CA ALA A 186 -11.40 -7.83 14.94
C ALA A 186 -10.46 -8.50 15.94
N ALA A 187 -10.64 -9.80 16.20
CA ALA A 187 -9.78 -10.56 17.09
C ALA A 187 -8.31 -10.58 16.63
N LEU A 188 -8.06 -10.72 15.33
CA LEU A 188 -6.71 -10.66 14.77
C LEU A 188 -6.07 -9.27 14.90
N LEU A 189 -6.82 -8.20 14.64
CA LEU A 189 -6.34 -6.82 14.81
C LEU A 189 -6.01 -6.51 16.27
N VAL A 190 -6.89 -6.90 17.19
CA VAL A 190 -6.68 -6.76 18.64
C VAL A 190 -5.49 -7.60 19.09
N ASN A 191 -5.29 -8.80 18.53
CA ASN A 191 -4.11 -9.61 18.81
C ASN A 191 -2.84 -8.93 18.31
N ALA A 192 -2.84 -8.41 17.07
CA ALA A 192 -1.71 -7.66 16.51
C ALA A 192 -1.33 -6.48 17.42
N ARG A 193 -2.33 -5.75 17.94
CA ARG A 193 -2.12 -4.59 18.82
C ARG A 193 -1.42 -4.91 20.14
N ARG A 194 -1.44 -6.17 20.59
CA ARG A 194 -0.70 -6.63 21.78
C ARG A 194 0.82 -6.67 21.54
N HIS A 195 1.24 -6.81 20.29
CA HIS A 195 2.63 -6.97 19.90
C HIS A 195 3.17 -5.76 19.13
N VAL A 196 2.29 -5.01 18.45
CA VAL A 196 2.65 -3.85 17.64
C VAL A 196 1.98 -2.58 18.20
N PRO A 197 2.76 -1.53 18.53
CA PRO A 197 2.28 -0.26 19.05
C PRO A 197 1.15 0.41 18.27
N PHE A 198 1.26 0.48 16.94
CA PHE A 198 0.24 1.08 16.09
C PHE A 198 -0.34 0.05 15.13
N VAL A 199 -1.64 -0.16 15.21
CA VAL A 199 -2.39 -1.03 14.29
C VAL A 199 -3.59 -0.25 13.79
N GLN A 200 -3.66 -0.14 12.47
CA GLN A 200 -4.69 0.58 11.73
C GLN A 200 -5.52 -0.40 10.91
N ALA A 201 -6.83 -0.30 11.01
CA ALA A 201 -7.78 -1.03 10.19
C ALA A 201 -8.40 -0.10 9.14
N ASN A 202 -8.17 -0.41 7.87
CA ASN A 202 -8.60 0.40 6.73
C ASN A 202 -9.91 -0.13 6.14
N LEU A 203 -10.96 0.68 6.22
CA LEU A 203 -12.30 0.44 5.68
C LEU A 203 -12.56 1.28 4.42
N ILE A 204 -13.26 0.69 3.46
CA ILE A 204 -13.78 1.28 2.24
C ILE A 204 -15.31 1.25 2.33
N GLY A 205 -15.96 2.35 1.96
CA GLY A 205 -17.41 2.43 1.92
C GLY A 205 -17.97 1.54 0.82
N VAL A 206 -18.84 0.59 1.19
CA VAL A 206 -19.72 -0.15 0.26
C VAL A 206 -21.17 0.12 0.63
N VAL A 207 -22.07 0.10 -0.35
CA VAL A 207 -23.49 0.48 -0.17
C VAL A 207 -24.21 -0.44 0.81
N GLU A 208 -23.71 -1.67 0.94
CA GLU A 208 -24.25 -2.78 1.68
C GLU A 208 -23.86 -2.77 3.16
N ASP A 209 -22.89 -1.95 3.57
CA ASP A 209 -22.45 -1.89 4.96
C ASP A 209 -23.41 -0.99 5.76
N ASP A 210 -24.06 -1.57 6.78
CA ASP A 210 -24.89 -0.82 7.73
C ASP A 210 -24.02 0.15 8.55
N PRO A 211 -24.25 1.48 8.45
CA PRO A 211 -23.47 2.47 9.19
C PRO A 211 -23.45 2.24 10.71
N ALA A 212 -24.55 1.76 11.29
CA ALA A 212 -24.61 1.50 12.73
C ALA A 212 -23.72 0.32 13.14
N LEU A 213 -23.65 -0.72 12.29
CA LEU A 213 -22.74 -1.85 12.48
C LEU A 213 -21.28 -1.41 12.33
N VAL A 214 -21.01 -0.56 11.34
CA VAL A 214 -19.68 0.02 11.13
C VAL A 214 -19.20 0.79 12.35
N ASP A 215 -20.02 1.71 12.87
CA ASP A 215 -19.64 2.51 14.03
C ASP A 215 -19.48 1.66 15.29
N HIS A 216 -20.34 0.66 15.48
CA HIS A 216 -20.20 -0.28 16.60
C HIS A 216 -18.87 -1.03 16.54
N TRP A 217 -18.53 -1.58 15.37
CA TRP A 217 -17.30 -2.34 15.16
C TRP A 217 -16.04 -1.47 15.28
N ARG A 218 -16.06 -0.25 14.71
CA ARG A 218 -14.98 0.71 14.85
C ARG A 218 -14.76 1.08 16.32
N LYS A 219 -15.84 1.38 17.04
CA LYS A 219 -15.77 1.67 18.48
C LYS A 219 -15.15 0.50 19.25
N HIS A 220 -15.55 -0.74 18.95
CA HIS A 220 -14.99 -1.94 19.57
C HIS A 220 -13.45 -2.02 19.42
N LEU A 221 -12.92 -1.67 18.26
CA LEU A 221 -11.48 -1.64 17.99
C LEU A 221 -10.77 -0.46 18.66
N ILE A 222 -11.34 0.74 18.55
CA ILE A 222 -10.77 1.97 19.12
C ILE A 222 -10.66 1.84 20.65
N ASP A 223 -11.68 1.29 21.32
CA ASP A 223 -11.67 1.04 22.76
C ASP A 223 -10.54 0.06 23.18
N ARG A 224 -9.96 -0.68 22.24
CA ARG A 224 -8.83 -1.62 22.43
C ARG A 224 -7.51 -1.12 21.85
N GLY A 225 -7.46 0.15 21.44
CA GLY A 225 -6.25 0.80 20.94
C GLY A 225 -5.89 0.47 19.48
N VAL A 226 -6.79 -0.16 18.73
CA VAL A 226 -6.67 -0.30 17.27
C VAL A 226 -7.34 0.91 16.62
N TRP A 227 -6.60 1.63 15.80
CA TRP A 227 -7.17 2.75 15.05
C TRP A 227 -8.01 2.23 13.87
N ALA A 228 -9.15 2.83 13.60
CA ALA A 228 -10.04 2.44 12.50
C ALA A 228 -10.70 3.67 11.87
N ASN A 229 -10.45 3.90 10.58
CA ASN A 229 -10.99 5.04 9.83
C ASN A 229 -12.50 4.95 9.65
N GLU A 230 -13.14 6.10 9.40
CA GLU A 230 -14.45 6.10 8.75
C GLU A 230 -14.30 5.50 7.34
N PRO A 231 -15.25 4.65 6.87
CA PRO A 231 -15.14 4.05 5.54
C PRO A 231 -14.88 5.09 4.45
N VAL A 232 -13.81 4.89 3.69
CA VAL A 232 -13.40 5.79 2.62
C VAL A 232 -14.25 5.50 1.38
N PRO A 233 -14.90 6.51 0.76
CA PRO A 233 -15.55 6.34 -0.53
C PRO A 233 -14.57 5.84 -1.58
N LEU A 234 -15.02 4.90 -2.40
CA LEU A 234 -14.16 4.27 -3.39
C LEU A 234 -13.90 5.22 -4.57
N TYR A 235 -12.62 5.53 -4.82
CA TYR A 235 -12.21 6.24 -6.02
C TYR A 235 -12.03 5.25 -7.18
N PRO A 236 -12.72 5.43 -8.33
CA PRO A 236 -12.59 4.52 -9.46
C PRO A 236 -11.34 4.87 -10.28
N TYR A 237 -10.17 4.43 -9.81
CA TYR A 237 -8.91 4.72 -10.51
C TYR A 237 -8.92 4.15 -11.94
N PRO A 238 -8.41 4.88 -12.95
CA PRO A 238 -8.43 4.47 -14.36
C PRO A 238 -7.91 3.05 -14.68
N SER A 239 -6.91 2.57 -13.95
CA SER A 239 -6.37 1.21 -14.10
C SER A 239 -7.04 0.16 -13.19
N SER A 240 -8.17 0.48 -12.54
CA SER A 240 -8.89 -0.48 -11.70
C SER A 240 -9.92 -1.28 -12.53
N PRO A 241 -10.18 -2.56 -12.19
CA PRO A 241 -11.29 -3.30 -12.80
C PRO A 241 -12.64 -2.57 -12.74
N SER A 242 -12.96 -1.92 -11.61
CA SER A 242 -14.21 -1.17 -11.44
C SER A 242 -14.33 0.03 -12.37
N TYR A 243 -13.23 0.74 -12.65
CA TYR A 243 -13.25 1.79 -13.68
C TYR A 243 -13.60 1.22 -15.05
N ARG A 244 -12.93 0.13 -15.44
CA ARG A 244 -13.10 -0.48 -16.76
C ARG A 244 -14.48 -1.09 -16.97
N GLU A 245 -15.09 -1.59 -15.90
CA GLU A 245 -16.47 -2.06 -15.94
C GLU A 245 -17.47 -0.94 -16.27
N ILE A 246 -17.21 0.28 -15.80
CA ILE A 246 -18.08 1.44 -16.03
C ILE A 246 -17.80 2.11 -17.38
N TRP A 247 -16.53 2.31 -17.73
CA TRP A 247 -16.12 3.16 -18.86
C TRP A 247 -15.26 2.49 -19.93
N GLY A 248 -14.84 1.24 -19.75
CA GLY A 248 -13.91 0.56 -20.65
C GLY A 248 -12.45 0.96 -20.40
N GLU A 249 -11.60 0.79 -21.42
CA GLU A 249 -10.17 1.13 -21.31
C GLU A 249 -9.97 2.65 -21.14
N PRO A 250 -9.01 3.07 -20.29
CA PRO A 250 -8.78 4.48 -20.00
C PRO A 250 -8.27 5.24 -21.23
N ASP A 251 -8.82 6.44 -21.45
CA ASP A 251 -8.43 7.41 -22.46
C ASP A 251 -7.79 8.65 -21.83
N ASP A 252 -7.50 9.67 -22.66
CA ASP A 252 -6.86 10.92 -22.21
C ASP A 252 -7.70 11.74 -21.20
N LEU A 253 -8.99 11.42 -21.05
CA LEU A 253 -9.90 12.09 -20.11
C LEU A 253 -10.29 11.18 -18.93
N ALA A 254 -9.55 10.08 -18.73
CA ALA A 254 -9.93 9.07 -17.76
C ALA A 254 -9.92 9.58 -16.31
N TRP A 255 -8.97 10.47 -15.97
CA TRP A 255 -8.83 11.02 -14.62
C TRP A 255 -9.92 12.04 -14.31
N GLU A 256 -10.21 12.94 -15.25
CA GLU A 256 -11.29 13.93 -15.17
C GLU A 256 -12.61 13.22 -14.98
N ARG A 257 -12.88 12.20 -15.81
CA ARG A 257 -14.10 11.39 -15.74
C ARG A 257 -14.24 10.68 -14.40
N ALA A 258 -13.17 10.02 -13.92
CA ALA A 258 -13.16 9.34 -12.64
C ALA A 258 -13.41 10.31 -11.47
N HIS A 259 -12.79 11.48 -11.52
CA HIS A 259 -12.89 12.48 -10.46
C HIS A 259 -14.26 13.16 -10.45
N GLU A 260 -14.81 13.54 -11.60
CA GLU A 260 -16.16 14.08 -11.72
C GLU A 260 -17.20 13.08 -11.19
N HIS A 261 -17.06 11.81 -11.56
CA HIS A 261 -17.92 10.75 -11.03
C HIS A 261 -17.79 10.62 -9.50
N TYR A 262 -16.56 10.65 -8.98
CA TYR A 262 -16.30 10.58 -7.54
C TYR A 262 -16.97 11.73 -6.77
N LEU A 263 -16.83 12.97 -7.26
CA LEU A 263 -17.45 14.15 -6.66
C LEU A 263 -18.99 14.15 -6.78
N ALA A 264 -19.53 13.61 -7.87
CA ALA A 264 -20.98 13.49 -8.07
C ALA A 264 -21.60 12.39 -7.18
N SER A 265 -20.85 11.32 -6.93
CA SER A 265 -21.34 10.14 -6.20
C SER A 265 -21.29 10.31 -4.68
N PHE A 266 -20.38 11.15 -4.17
CA PHE A 266 -20.14 11.28 -2.73
C PHE A 266 -20.25 12.74 -2.25
N ARG A 267 -21.09 12.95 -1.23
CA ARG A 267 -21.26 14.25 -0.57
C ARG A 267 -20.51 14.37 0.75
N THR A 268 -20.05 13.24 1.28
CA THR A 268 -19.38 13.12 2.58
C THR A 268 -18.15 12.25 2.41
N PHE A 269 -17.03 12.68 3.00
CA PHE A 269 -15.74 12.00 2.91
C PHE A 269 -15.25 11.60 4.31
N SER A 270 -14.43 10.56 4.35
CA SER A 270 -13.86 9.99 5.58
C SER A 270 -13.01 11.00 6.34
N ASP A 271 -12.78 10.77 7.63
CA ASP A 271 -11.99 11.59 8.55
C ASP A 271 -10.55 11.82 8.09
N ILE A 272 -10.02 10.96 7.21
CA ILE A 272 -8.67 11.10 6.64
C ILE A 272 -8.61 11.78 5.27
N GLN A 273 -9.73 12.28 4.76
CA GLN A 273 -9.81 12.91 3.43
C GLN A 273 -10.14 14.40 3.52
N GLU A 274 -9.77 15.16 2.49
CA GLU A 274 -10.30 16.52 2.28
C GLU A 274 -11.83 16.47 2.26
N LYS A 275 -12.47 17.33 3.05
CA LYS A 275 -13.91 17.34 3.24
C LYS A 275 -14.64 18.01 2.09
N ARG A 276 -13.93 18.83 1.31
CA ARG A 276 -14.45 19.52 0.11
C ARG A 276 -13.46 19.42 -1.05
N PRO A 277 -13.23 18.22 -1.61
CA PRO A 277 -12.32 18.05 -2.73
C PRO A 277 -12.83 18.85 -3.93
N ARG A 278 -11.92 19.55 -4.61
CA ARG A 278 -12.22 20.36 -5.80
C ARG A 278 -12.07 19.53 -7.07
N ALA A 279 -12.70 19.96 -8.16
CA ALA A 279 -12.51 19.32 -9.47
C ALA A 279 -11.04 19.40 -9.93
N LEU A 280 -10.59 18.44 -10.74
CA LEU A 280 -9.20 18.44 -11.25
C LEU A 280 -8.89 19.70 -12.06
N ALA A 281 -9.79 20.09 -12.96
CA ALA A 281 -9.64 21.32 -13.76
C ALA A 281 -9.48 22.58 -12.88
N GLU A 282 -10.12 22.63 -11.71
CA GLU A 282 -9.96 23.74 -10.77
C GLU A 282 -8.59 23.74 -10.08
N LEU A 283 -8.05 22.56 -9.75
CA LEU A 283 -6.73 22.41 -9.15
C LEU A 283 -5.63 22.75 -10.17
N GLU A 284 -5.75 22.24 -11.39
CA GLU A 284 -4.80 22.50 -12.48
C GLU A 284 -4.76 23.99 -12.85
N ALA A 285 -5.93 24.65 -12.93
CA ALA A 285 -6.01 26.09 -13.16
C ALA A 285 -5.25 26.90 -12.08
N THR A 286 -5.24 26.44 -10.83
CA THR A 286 -4.45 27.11 -9.78
C THR A 286 -2.94 26.90 -9.93
N CYS A 287 -2.49 25.79 -10.52
CA CYS A 287 -1.08 25.54 -10.77
C CYS A 287 -0.53 26.37 -11.93
N CYS A 288 -1.34 26.65 -12.95
CA CYS A 288 -0.95 27.43 -14.13
C CYS A 288 -1.05 28.96 -13.92
N SER A 289 -1.36 29.42 -12.71
CA SER A 289 -1.50 30.84 -12.37
C SER A 289 -0.18 31.51 -11.94
N HIS A 290 0.97 30.88 -12.21
CA HIS A 290 2.33 31.36 -11.90
C HIS A 290 3.19 31.54 -13.14
#